data_AF-A0A7W1LNG1-F1
#
_entry.id   AF-A0A7W1LNG1-F1
#
_cell.length_a   1.000
_cell.length_b   1.000
_cell.length_c   1.000
_cell.angle_alpha   90.00
_cell.angle_beta   90.00
_cell.angle_gamma   90.00
#
_symmetry.space_group_name_H-M   'P 1'
#
loop_
_entity.id
_entity.type
_entity.pdbx_description
1 polymer ?
#
loop_
_entity_poly.entity_id
_entity_poly.type
_entity_poly.pdbx_seq_one_letter_code
_entity_poly.pdbx_strand_id
1 'polypeptide(L)'
;MGRAAAALGSVELVLDLGGHDRVPQLLAAAPVATPSERTLVAVAGCFLTARITQHWARVKACAAPDCRYAYFDTSRNRSRRWCEMAYCGNRAKNRAWRERQNTTPEAVPRGR
;
A
#
# COMPACT_ATOMS: atom_id res chain seq x y z
N MET A 1 1.29 -15.17 -13.56
CA MET A 1 0.10 -14.30 -13.76
C MET A 1 -1.25 -15.01 -13.60
N GLY A 2 -1.34 -16.36 -13.60
CA GLY A 2 -2.64 -17.07 -13.56
C GLY A 2 -3.40 -17.09 -12.22
N ARG A 3 -2.72 -17.04 -11.06
CA ARG A 3 -3.41 -17.15 -9.75
C ARG A 3 -4.27 -15.93 -9.40
N ALA A 4 -3.85 -14.73 -9.79
CA ALA A 4 -4.61 -13.51 -9.52
C ALA A 4 -5.89 -13.44 -10.37
N ALA A 5 -5.81 -13.83 -11.64
CA ALA A 5 -6.98 -13.90 -12.52
C ALA A 5 -7.99 -14.98 -12.06
N ALA A 6 -7.50 -16.16 -11.66
CA ALA A 6 -8.35 -17.21 -11.11
C ALA A 6 -9.04 -16.80 -9.80
N ALA A 7 -8.34 -16.06 -8.93
CA ALA A 7 -8.91 -15.50 -7.71
C ALA A 7 -9.95 -14.41 -8.00
N LEU A 8 -9.73 -13.57 -9.01
CA LEU A 8 -10.71 -12.55 -9.43
C LEU A 8 -11.97 -13.16 -10.07
N GLY A 9 -11.88 -14.37 -10.62
CA GLY A 9 -13.02 -15.12 -11.13
C GLY A 9 -13.80 -15.93 -10.07
N SER A 10 -13.34 -15.94 -8.81
CA SER A 10 -13.98 -16.74 -7.75
C SER A 10 -15.14 -16.03 -7.04
N VAL A 11 -15.35 -14.74 -7.32
CA VAL A 11 -16.43 -13.96 -6.73
C VAL A 11 -17.14 -13.15 -7.82
N GLU A 12 -18.44 -13.36 -7.94
CA GLU A 12 -19.29 -12.47 -8.71
C GLU A 12 -19.53 -11.17 -7.92
N LEU A 13 -19.19 -10.03 -8.53
CA LEU A 13 -19.33 -8.72 -7.92
C LEU A 13 -20.50 -7.95 -8.55
N VAL A 14 -21.34 -7.36 -7.71
CA VAL A 14 -22.43 -6.46 -8.10
C VAL A 14 -21.99 -5.03 -7.81
N LEU A 15 -22.15 -4.16 -8.81
CA LEU A 15 -22.00 -2.73 -8.65
C LEU A 15 -23.32 -2.14 -8.12
N ASP A 16 -23.33 -1.76 -6.85
CA ASP A 16 -24.39 -0.95 -6.27
C ASP A 16 -24.04 0.53 -6.46
N LEU A 17 -24.78 1.23 -7.32
CA LEU A 17 -24.58 2.65 -7.55
C LEU A 17 -25.01 3.52 -6.36
N GLY A 18 -25.83 2.97 -5.46
CA GLY A 18 -26.47 3.73 -4.39
C GLY A 18 -27.46 4.78 -4.91
N GLY A 19 -27.93 5.62 -3.98
CA GLY A 19 -28.65 6.86 -4.31
C GLY A 19 -27.68 8.04 -4.41
N HIS A 20 -28.22 9.24 -4.66
CA HIS A 20 -27.44 10.46 -4.93
C HIS A 20 -26.34 10.77 -3.88
N ASP A 21 -26.55 10.41 -2.61
CA ASP A 21 -25.63 10.74 -1.51
C ASP A 21 -24.70 9.59 -1.10
N ARG A 22 -24.65 8.50 -1.87
CA ARG A 22 -23.76 7.36 -1.60
C ARG A 22 -22.75 7.19 -2.72
N VAL A 23 -21.51 6.86 -2.36
CA VAL A 23 -20.51 6.42 -3.33
C VAL A 23 -20.89 5.03 -3.85
N PRO A 24 -20.75 4.76 -5.16
CA PRO A 24 -20.87 3.42 -5.70
C PRO A 24 -20.01 2.40 -4.96
N GLN A 25 -20.58 1.23 -4.66
CA GLN A 25 -19.93 0.14 -3.93
C GLN A 25 -19.88 -1.12 -4.77
N LEU A 26 -18.83 -1.93 -4.58
CA LEU A 26 -18.77 -3.30 -5.07
C LEU A 26 -19.11 -4.25 -3.92
N LEU A 27 -20.13 -5.07 -4.14
CA LEU A 27 -20.61 -6.07 -3.19
C LEU A 27 -20.48 -7.46 -3.82
N ALA A 28 -20.38 -8.50 -3.00
CA ALA A 28 -20.52 -9.86 -3.49
C ALA A 28 -21.97 -10.13 -3.87
N ALA A 29 -22.22 -10.78 -5.01
CA ALA A 29 -23.56 -11.16 -5.46
C ALA A 29 -24.24 -12.17 -4.52
N ALA A 30 -23.43 -12.97 -3.81
CA ALA A 30 -23.87 -13.98 -2.86
C ALA A 30 -22.95 -13.97 -1.62
N PRO A 31 -23.36 -14.59 -0.49
CA PRO A 31 -22.50 -14.74 0.67
C PRO A 31 -21.16 -15.41 0.31
N VAL A 32 -20.06 -14.75 0.66
CA VAL A 32 -18.70 -15.25 0.43
C VAL A 32 -18.29 -16.23 1.52
N ALA A 33 -17.89 -17.44 1.12
CA ALA A 33 -17.56 -18.53 2.01
C ALA A 33 -16.17 -18.34 2.63
N THR A 34 -15.19 -17.90 1.84
CA THR A 34 -13.78 -17.95 2.25
C THR A 34 -13.24 -16.59 2.72
N PRO A 35 -12.24 -16.57 3.62
CA PRO A 35 -11.54 -15.34 3.99
C PRO A 35 -10.92 -14.63 2.77
N SER A 36 -10.40 -15.40 1.80
CA SER A 36 -9.83 -14.86 0.57
C SER A 36 -10.86 -14.14 -0.29
N GLU A 37 -12.08 -14.68 -0.42
CA GLU A 37 -13.16 -14.01 -1.14
C GLU A 37 -13.56 -12.70 -0.46
N ARG A 38 -13.69 -12.69 0.88
CA ARG A 38 -13.94 -11.47 1.66
C ARG A 38 -12.86 -10.41 1.41
N THR A 39 -11.59 -10.81 1.41
CA THR A 39 -10.48 -9.90 1.10
C THR A 39 -10.55 -9.37 -0.33
N LEU A 40 -10.90 -10.22 -1.31
CA LEU A 40 -11.04 -9.81 -2.71
C LEU A 40 -12.14 -8.76 -2.89
N VAL A 41 -13.32 -8.99 -2.31
CA VAL A 41 -14.44 -8.03 -2.33
C VAL A 41 -14.02 -6.70 -1.73
N ALA A 42 -13.38 -6.72 -0.55
CA ALA A 42 -12.92 -5.52 0.12
C ALA A 42 -11.87 -4.74 -0.70
N VAL A 43 -10.89 -5.43 -1.28
CA VAL A 43 -9.85 -4.81 -2.12
C VAL A 43 -10.46 -4.24 -3.40
N ALA A 44 -11.39 -4.95 -4.04
CA ALA A 44 -12.11 -4.48 -5.22
C ALA A 44 -12.93 -3.22 -4.91
N GLY A 45 -13.67 -3.21 -3.79
CA GLY A 45 -14.41 -2.04 -3.31
C GLY A 45 -13.49 -0.84 -3.03
N CYS A 46 -12.39 -1.05 -2.30
CA CYS A 46 -11.40 0.00 -2.05
C CYS A 46 -10.80 0.54 -3.36
N PHE A 47 -10.54 -0.33 -4.34
CA PHE A 47 -10.05 0.08 -5.66
C PHE A 47 -11.06 0.96 -6.38
N LEU A 48 -12.33 0.54 -6.50
CA LEU A 48 -13.37 1.34 -7.15
C LEU A 48 -13.50 2.71 -6.46
N THR A 49 -13.65 2.74 -5.14
CA THR A 49 -13.78 3.97 -4.36
C THR A 49 -12.59 4.90 -4.60
N ALA A 50 -11.36 4.40 -4.55
CA ALA A 50 -10.17 5.22 -4.79
C ALA A 50 -10.10 5.75 -6.24
N ARG A 51 -10.63 5.01 -7.22
CA ARG A 51 -10.67 5.44 -8.62
C ARG A 51 -11.71 6.53 -8.86
N ILE A 52 -12.94 6.34 -8.41
CA ILE A 52 -14.04 7.31 -8.64
C ILE A 52 -13.84 8.61 -7.86
N THR A 53 -13.22 8.54 -6.68
CA THR A 53 -12.88 9.73 -5.87
C THR A 53 -11.57 10.40 -6.28
N GLN A 54 -10.91 9.94 -7.36
CA GLN A 54 -9.60 10.44 -7.82
C GLN A 54 -8.52 10.39 -6.72
N HIS A 55 -8.62 9.43 -5.80
CA HIS A 55 -7.69 9.22 -4.70
C HIS A 55 -6.70 8.09 -4.95
N TRP A 56 -6.77 7.40 -6.10
CA TRP A 56 -5.87 6.31 -6.46
C TRP A 56 -4.38 6.70 -6.34
N ALA A 57 -4.02 7.93 -6.72
CA ALA A 57 -2.66 8.44 -6.62
C ALA A 57 -2.14 8.55 -5.16
N ARG A 58 -3.00 8.44 -4.15
CA ARG A 58 -2.63 8.39 -2.74
C ARG A 58 -2.32 6.98 -2.26
N VAL A 59 -2.72 5.94 -2.99
CA VAL A 59 -2.34 4.56 -2.69
C VAL A 59 -0.91 4.32 -3.15
N LYS A 60 -0.01 3.98 -2.23
CA LYS A 60 1.42 3.82 -2.47
C LYS A 60 1.93 2.51 -1.91
N ALA A 61 2.97 1.95 -2.52
CA ALA A 61 3.77 0.89 -1.92
C ALA A 61 4.79 1.47 -0.94
N CYS A 62 5.09 0.76 0.14
CA CYS A 62 6.16 1.13 1.06
C CYS A 62 7.51 1.19 0.33
N ALA A 63 8.30 2.24 0.57
CA ALA A 63 9.61 2.39 -0.05
C ALA A 63 10.70 1.48 0.57
N ALA A 64 10.37 0.67 1.60
CA ALA A 64 11.33 -0.24 2.19
C ALA A 64 11.47 -1.49 1.31
N PRO A 65 12.69 -1.91 0.96
CA PRO A 65 12.93 -2.91 -0.10
C PRO A 65 12.35 -4.31 0.22
N ASP A 66 12.21 -4.62 1.50
CA ASP A 66 11.66 -5.88 2.02
C ASP A 66 10.20 -5.73 2.49
N CYS A 67 9.60 -4.54 2.41
CA CYS A 67 8.21 -4.32 2.82
C CYS A 67 7.28 -4.44 1.61
N ARG A 68 6.27 -5.31 1.72
CA ARG A 68 5.29 -5.57 0.65
C ARG A 68 3.93 -4.90 0.88
N TYR A 69 3.86 -3.97 1.82
CA TYR A 69 2.60 -3.34 2.22
C TYR A 69 2.28 -2.14 1.32
N ALA A 70 1.02 -2.07 0.89
CA ALA A 70 0.43 -0.84 0.34
C ALA A 70 -0.18 0.00 1.48
N TYR A 71 -0.23 1.31 1.31
CA TYR A 71 -0.84 2.24 2.27
C TYR A 71 -1.49 3.42 1.56
N PHE A 72 -2.42 4.08 2.26
CA PHE A 72 -3.05 5.32 1.81
C PHE A 72 -2.32 6.54 2.38
N ASP A 73 -1.86 7.45 1.52
CA ASP A 73 -1.12 8.64 1.91
C ASP A 73 -2.06 9.79 2.33
N THR A 74 -2.29 9.88 3.64
CA THR A 74 -3.03 10.95 4.30
C THR A 74 -2.21 12.23 4.52
N SER A 75 -0.94 12.27 4.14
CA SER A 75 -0.13 13.49 4.28
C SER A 75 -0.62 14.61 3.36
N ARG A 76 -0.52 15.85 3.84
CA ARG A 76 -0.95 17.05 3.12
C ARG A 76 -0.34 17.14 1.72
N ASN A 77 0.98 16.94 1.63
CA ASN A 77 1.75 17.10 0.39
C ASN A 77 2.07 15.77 -0.31
N ARG A 78 1.38 14.68 0.05
CA ARG A 78 1.64 13.33 -0.50
C ARG A 78 3.12 12.94 -0.38
N SER A 79 3.75 13.28 0.74
CA SER A 79 5.19 13.11 0.96
C SER A 79 5.55 11.85 1.73
N ARG A 80 4.56 11.11 2.26
CA ARG A 80 4.82 9.87 3.00
C ARG A 80 5.42 8.82 2.08
N ARG A 81 6.53 8.22 2.51
CA ARG A 81 7.27 7.16 1.80
C ARG A 81 7.15 5.77 2.44
N TRP A 82 6.66 5.70 3.67
CA TRP A 82 6.67 4.47 4.48
C TRP A 82 5.25 4.08 4.87
N CYS A 83 4.94 2.78 4.88
CA CYS A 83 3.65 2.26 5.31
C CYS A 83 3.31 2.68 6.74
N GLU A 84 4.32 2.84 7.60
CA GLU A 84 4.19 3.39 8.94
C GLU A 84 5.53 3.98 9.40
N MET A 85 5.49 5.14 10.07
CA MET A 85 6.70 5.77 10.57
C MET A 85 7.33 4.95 11.71
N ALA A 86 6.50 4.44 12.63
CA ALA A 86 6.94 3.65 13.78
C ALA A 86 7.68 2.37 13.38
N TYR A 87 7.30 1.77 12.24
CA TYR A 87 7.90 0.54 11.73
C TYR A 87 8.95 0.80 10.64
N CYS A 88 8.53 0.96 9.38
CA CYS A 88 9.46 1.10 8.25
C CYS A 88 10.27 2.41 8.29
N GLY A 89 9.68 3.50 8.79
CA GLY A 89 10.39 4.77 8.93
C GLY A 89 11.57 4.69 9.91
N ASN A 90 11.35 4.10 11.08
CA ASN A 90 12.39 3.91 12.09
C ASN A 90 13.46 2.91 11.63
N ARG A 91 13.06 1.81 10.98
CA ARG A 91 14.01 0.87 10.36
C ARG A 91 14.94 1.56 9.36
N ALA A 92 14.40 2.43 8.51
CA ALA A 92 15.20 3.20 7.54
C ALA A 92 16.18 4.16 8.24
N LYS A 93 15.74 4.87 9.29
CA LYS A 93 16.61 5.74 10.10
C LYS A 93 17.75 4.96 10.75
N ASN A 94 17.46 3.79 11.34
CA ASN A 94 18.45 2.95 11.99
C ASN A 94 19.49 2.42 11.01
N ARG A 95 19.07 1.99 9.81
CA ARG A 95 19.98 1.59 8.73
C ARG A 95 20.92 2.74 8.37
N ALA A 96 20.37 3.92 8.08
CA ALA A 96 21.17 5.09 7.70
C ALA A 96 22.11 5.54 8.83
N TRP A 97 21.71 5.41 10.10
CA TRP A 97 22.58 5.70 11.23
C TRP A 97 23.77 4.72 11.29
N ARG A 98 23.54 3.41 11.14
CA ARG A 98 24.60 2.39 11.11
C ARG A 98 25.58 2.61 9.95
N GLU A 99 25.06 2.93 8.77
CA GLU A 99 25.88 3.23 7.58
C GLU A 99 26.84 4.40 7.86
N ARG A 100 26.36 5.46 8.53
CA ARG A 100 27.20 6.60 8.94
C ARG A 100 28.23 6.28 10.02
N GLN A 101 27.96 5.32 10.90
CA GLN A 101 28.91 4.89 11.93
C GLN A 101 30.01 4.00 11.34
N ASN A 102 29.66 3.21 10.31
CA ASN A 102 30.60 2.33 9.63
C ASN A 102 31.51 3.07 8.63
N THR A 103 31.15 4.26 8.18
CA THR A 103 32.08 5.19 7.52
C THR A 103 32.92 5.92 8.56
N THR A 104 33.84 5.19 9.19
CA THR A 104 35.01 5.84 9.82
C THR A 104 35.79 6.54 8.70
N PRO A 105 36.13 7.84 8.81
CA PRO A 105 36.92 8.51 7.78
C PRO A 105 38.26 7.77 7.63
N GLU A 106 38.51 7.25 6.43
CA GLU A 106 39.84 6.77 6.07
C GLU A 106 40.81 7.94 6.24
N ALA A 107 41.82 7.76 7.08
CA ALA A 107 42.78 8.81 7.40
C ALA A 107 43.55 9.17 6.13
N VAL A 108 43.33 10.39 5.62
CA VAL A 108 44.12 10.96 4.52
C VAL A 108 45.58 11.03 5.00
N PRO A 109 46.54 10.36 4.35
CA PRO A 109 47.92 10.41 4.78
C PRO A 109 48.46 11.82 4.59
N ARG A 110 48.88 12.48 5.68
CA ARG A 110 49.58 13.77 5.60
C ARG A 110 51.00 13.50 5.10
N GLY A 111 51.21 13.73 3.81
CA GLY A 111 52.52 13.77 3.17
C GLY A 111 53.39 14.90 3.74
N ARG A 112 54.69 14.60 3.83
CA ARG A 112 55.75 15.39 4.47
C ARG A 112 56.15 16.61 3.66
#